data_AF-A0A7V6NKN4-F1
#
_entry.id   AF-A0A7V6NKN4-F1
#
_cell.length_a   1.000
_cell.length_b   1.000
_cell.length_c   1.000
_cell.angle_alpha   90.00
_cell.angle_beta   90.00
_cell.angle_gamma   90.00
#
_symmetry.space_group_name_H-M   'P 1'
#
loop_
_entity.id
_entity.type
_entity.pdbx_description
1 polymer ?
#
loop_
_entity_poly.entity_id
_entity_poly.type
_entity_poly.pdbx_seq_one_letter_code
_entity_poly.pdbx_strand_id
1 'polypeptide(L)'
;MLARKKKKYRDKWKLRPQSELIIALDDLEFSWFPEEAALVQKMWEAGLHIADIAEKVDRDDPDEVALLIMHLARQGKIQLRKSGAFGDLSSLQELIEAGEEFKEALDLTVDEILKYAREA
;
A
#
# COMPACT_ATOMS: atom_id res chain seq x y z
N MET A 1 -29.78 0.85 48.99
CA MET A 1 -29.61 0.98 47.51
C MET A 1 -29.54 -0.42 46.90
N LEU A 2 -30.62 -0.92 46.29
CA LEU A 2 -30.68 -2.25 45.67
C LEU A 2 -30.07 -2.21 44.27
N ALA A 3 -29.04 -3.02 44.01
CA ALA A 3 -28.40 -3.13 42.70
C ALA A 3 -29.39 -3.70 41.66
N ARG A 4 -29.66 -2.93 40.61
CA ARG A 4 -30.51 -3.35 39.46
C ARG A 4 -29.79 -4.46 38.70
N LYS A 5 -30.18 -5.72 38.91
CA LYS A 5 -29.76 -6.86 38.06
C LYS A 5 -30.10 -6.54 36.60
N LYS A 6 -29.08 -6.26 35.77
CA LYS A 6 -29.25 -6.10 34.33
C LYS A 6 -29.77 -7.43 33.76
N LYS A 7 -30.99 -7.44 33.21
CA LYS A 7 -31.49 -8.60 32.46
C LYS A 7 -30.56 -8.84 31.27
N LYS A 8 -29.93 -10.02 31.22
CA LYS A 8 -29.05 -10.43 30.12
C LYS A 8 -29.94 -10.76 28.91
N TYR A 9 -30.22 -9.76 28.07
CA TYR A 9 -31.07 -9.93 26.90
C TYR A 9 -30.38 -10.92 25.93
N ARG A 10 -30.96 -12.11 25.78
CA ARG A 10 -30.50 -13.12 24.81
C ARG A 10 -31.40 -12.99 23.59
N ASP A 11 -30.92 -12.31 22.56
CA ASP A 11 -31.59 -12.31 21.28
C ASP A 11 -31.57 -13.73 20.70
N LYS A 12 -32.76 -14.30 20.52
CA LYS A 12 -32.99 -15.69 20.09
C LYS A 12 -32.60 -15.94 18.63
N TRP A 13 -32.47 -14.87 17.83
CA TRP A 13 -32.13 -14.95 16.42
C TRP A 13 -30.65 -14.71 16.15
N LYS A 14 -29.87 -14.38 17.19
CA LYS A 14 -28.44 -14.19 17.04
C LYS A 14 -27.76 -15.56 16.95
N LEU A 15 -27.52 -16.03 15.73
CA LEU A 15 -26.65 -17.16 15.43
C LEU A 15 -25.30 -16.92 16.12
N ARG A 16 -24.95 -17.81 17.03
CA ARG A 16 -23.62 -17.84 17.65
C ARG A 16 -22.86 -18.99 17.02
N PRO A 17 -21.61 -18.75 16.60
CA PRO A 17 -20.70 -19.81 16.21
C PRO A 17 -20.67 -20.90 17.27
N GLN A 18 -20.75 -22.16 16.86
CA GLN A 18 -20.60 -23.31 17.76
C GLN A 18 -19.12 -23.62 18.04
N SER A 19 -18.22 -22.99 17.27
CA SER A 19 -16.78 -23.13 17.34
C SER A 19 -16.12 -21.74 17.38
N GLU A 20 -14.83 -21.72 17.70
CA GLU A 20 -13.99 -20.54 17.55
C GLU A 20 -14.03 -20.03 16.10
N LEU A 21 -14.16 -18.72 15.94
CA LEU A 21 -14.13 -18.07 14.63
C LEU A 21 -12.72 -17.57 14.38
N ILE A 22 -12.24 -17.81 13.16
CA ILE A 22 -11.09 -17.10 12.62
C ILE A 22 -11.66 -15.90 11.86
N ILE A 23 -11.32 -14.70 12.32
CA ILE A 23 -11.62 -13.46 11.59
C ILE A 23 -10.33 -13.13 10.83
N ALA A 24 -10.40 -13.15 9.51
CA ALA A 24 -9.22 -12.83 8.70
C ALA A 24 -8.83 -11.36 8.90
N LEU A 25 -7.52 -11.13 9.09
CA LEU A 25 -6.91 -9.79 9.22
C LEU A 25 -7.45 -9.00 10.42
N ASP A 26 -7.79 -9.67 11.53
CA ASP A 26 -8.33 -9.01 12.72
C ASP A 26 -7.27 -8.20 13.50
N ASP A 27 -6.01 -8.33 13.10
CA ASP A 27 -4.83 -7.63 13.58
C ASP A 27 -4.55 -6.30 12.87
N LEU A 28 -5.17 -6.05 11.71
CA LEU A 28 -4.95 -4.84 10.90
C LEU A 28 -5.86 -3.67 11.28
N GLU A 29 -5.37 -2.44 11.12
CA GLU A 29 -6.15 -1.21 11.38
C GLU A 29 -6.90 -0.74 10.12
N PHE A 30 -8.23 -0.80 10.18
CA PHE A 30 -9.11 -0.42 9.05
C PHE A 30 -9.66 1.00 9.14
N SER A 31 -9.29 1.77 10.16
CA SER A 31 -9.73 3.15 10.30
C SER A 31 -8.86 4.08 9.47
N TRP A 32 -9.50 4.90 8.63
CA TRP A 32 -8.84 5.87 7.77
C TRP A 32 -9.48 7.24 7.92
N PHE A 33 -8.66 8.28 8.07
CA PHE A 33 -9.16 9.65 7.90
C PHE A 33 -9.42 9.93 6.42
N PRO A 34 -10.41 10.79 6.08
CA PRO A 34 -10.69 11.13 4.69
C PRO A 34 -9.48 11.71 3.94
N GLU A 35 -8.63 12.45 4.64
CA GLU A 35 -7.41 13.06 4.10
C GLU A 35 -6.34 12.01 3.74
N GLU A 36 -6.14 11.02 4.62
CA GLU A 36 -5.24 9.88 4.37
C GLU A 36 -5.73 9.08 3.16
N ALA A 37 -7.02 8.75 3.11
CA ALA A 37 -7.60 8.01 2.00
C ALA A 37 -7.45 8.76 0.66
N ALA A 38 -7.58 10.09 0.67
CA ALA A 38 -7.34 10.92 -0.51
C ALA A 38 -5.86 10.95 -0.92
N LEU A 39 -4.94 10.91 0.04
CA LEU A 39 -3.50 10.82 -0.23
C LEU A 39 -3.12 9.47 -0.84
N VAL A 40 -3.61 8.37 -0.26
CA VAL A 40 -3.44 7.01 -0.80
C VAL A 40 -3.95 6.93 -2.23
N GLN A 41 -5.12 7.50 -2.53
CA GLN A 41 -5.68 7.54 -3.87
C GLN A 41 -4.72 8.23 -4.86
N LYS A 42 -4.21 9.41 -4.52
CA LYS A 42 -3.28 10.15 -5.39
C LYS A 42 -1.99 9.37 -5.66
N MET A 43 -1.43 8.74 -4.64
CA MET A 43 -0.20 7.95 -4.79
C MET A 43 -0.44 6.66 -5.59
N TRP A 44 -1.60 6.02 -5.42
CA TRP A 44 -2.01 4.86 -6.21
C TRP A 44 -2.11 5.20 -7.70
N GLU A 45 -2.76 6.32 -8.03
CA GLU A 45 -2.90 6.84 -9.40
C GLU A 45 -1.54 7.21 -10.01
N ALA A 46 -0.60 7.68 -9.19
CA ALA A 46 0.79 7.94 -9.60
C ALA A 46 1.64 6.66 -9.78
N GLY A 47 1.08 5.46 -9.53
CA GLY A 47 1.77 4.20 -9.77
C GLY A 47 2.68 3.71 -8.65
N LEU A 48 2.68 4.37 -7.48
CA LEU A 48 3.57 4.01 -6.36
C LEU A 48 3.25 2.61 -5.79
N HIS A 49 4.28 1.94 -5.30
CA HIS A 49 4.14 0.66 -4.61
C HIS A 49 3.40 0.85 -3.27
N ILE A 50 2.53 -0.08 -2.87
CA ILE A 50 1.74 0.06 -1.62
C ILE A 50 2.59 0.18 -0.35
N ALA A 51 3.76 -0.45 -0.33
CA ALA A 51 4.73 -0.30 0.77
C ALA A 51 5.24 1.15 0.90
N ASP A 52 5.56 1.80 -0.23
CA ASP A 52 5.97 3.21 -0.21
C ASP A 52 4.82 4.11 0.24
N ILE A 53 3.59 3.78 -0.17
CA ILE A 53 2.39 4.51 0.26
C ILE A 53 2.19 4.35 1.77
N ALA A 54 2.32 3.13 2.30
CA ALA A 54 2.20 2.84 3.74
C ALA A 54 3.20 3.66 4.55
N GLU A 55 4.47 3.70 4.12
CA GLU A 55 5.49 4.52 4.76
C GLU A 55 5.13 6.02 4.73
N LYS A 56 4.53 6.51 3.63
CA LYS A 56 4.13 7.93 3.52
C LYS A 56 2.88 8.31 4.31
N VAL A 57 2.03 7.35 4.64
CA VAL A 57 0.83 7.58 5.46
C VAL A 57 1.01 7.10 6.90
N ASP A 58 2.26 6.89 7.32
CA ASP A 58 2.66 6.44 8.65
C ASP A 58 1.92 5.15 9.10
N ARG A 59 1.82 4.17 8.19
CA ARG A 59 1.26 2.84 8.48
C ARG A 59 2.36 1.79 8.59
N ASP A 60 2.21 0.94 9.60
CA ASP A 60 3.18 -0.11 9.89
C ASP A 60 3.05 -1.31 8.93
N ASP A 61 1.85 -1.58 8.40
CA ASP A 61 1.59 -2.72 7.52
C ASP A 61 1.05 -2.29 6.13
N PRO A 62 1.74 -2.63 5.02
CA PRO A 62 1.26 -2.38 3.66
C PRO A 62 -0.09 -3.02 3.31
N ASP A 63 -0.48 -4.10 4.00
CA ASP A 63 -1.76 -4.79 3.76
C ASP A 63 -2.95 -3.91 4.15
N GLU A 64 -2.80 -2.99 5.11
CA GLU A 64 -3.83 -1.98 5.43
C GLU A 64 -4.13 -1.10 4.21
N VAL A 65 -3.09 -0.64 3.52
CA VAL A 65 -3.21 0.16 2.31
C VAL A 65 -3.85 -0.66 1.18
N ALA A 66 -3.47 -1.94 1.05
CA ALA A 66 -4.06 -2.84 0.06
C ALA A 66 -5.58 -3.02 0.27
N LEU A 67 -6.01 -3.15 1.52
CA LEU A 67 -7.43 -3.22 1.88
C LEU A 67 -8.17 -1.92 1.60
N LEU A 68 -7.56 -0.76 1.88
CA LEU A 68 -8.14 0.53 1.51
C LEU A 68 -8.29 0.66 0.00
N ILE A 69 -7.29 0.26 -0.78
CA ILE A 69 -7.36 0.24 -2.25
C ILE A 69 -8.53 -0.65 -2.71
N MET A 70 -8.66 -1.85 -2.16
CA MET A 70 -9.81 -2.73 -2.45
C MET A 70 -11.14 -2.03 -2.13
N HIS A 71 -11.23 -1.35 -0.98
CA HIS A 71 -12.43 -0.61 -0.57
C HIS A 71 -12.77 0.52 -1.56
N LEU A 72 -11.79 1.35 -1.92
CA LEU A 72 -11.95 2.47 -2.85
C LEU A 72 -12.32 1.99 -4.27
N ALA A 73 -11.72 0.87 -4.71
CA ALA A 73 -12.02 0.27 -6.02
C ALA A 73 -13.46 -0.23 -6.09
N ARG A 74 -13.96 -0.87 -5.00
CA ARG A 74 -15.36 -1.30 -4.90
C ARG A 74 -16.36 -0.15 -4.90
N GLN A 75 -15.92 1.03 -4.44
CA GLN A 75 -16.71 2.26 -4.51
C GLN A 75 -16.60 2.96 -5.87
N GLY A 76 -15.78 2.47 -6.79
CA GLY A 76 -15.51 3.11 -8.09
C GLY A 76 -14.73 4.42 -7.96
N LYS A 77 -14.06 4.66 -6.84
CA LYS A 77 -13.27 5.89 -6.61
C LYS A 77 -11.90 5.83 -7.28
N ILE A 78 -11.35 4.63 -7.44
CA ILE A 78 -10.06 4.40 -8.11
C ILE A 78 -10.21 3.35 -9.21
N GLN A 79 -9.33 3.41 -10.20
CA GLN A 79 -9.21 2.40 -11.25
C GLN A 79 -8.14 1.38 -10.89
N LEU A 80 -8.35 0.14 -11.31
CA LEU A 80 -7.34 -0.92 -11.20
C LEU A 80 -6.25 -0.66 -12.24
N ARG A 81 -5.00 -0.63 -11.79
CA ARG A 81 -3.83 -0.49 -12.67
C ARG A 81 -3.34 -1.85 -13.15
N LYS A 82 -2.75 -1.89 -14.35
CA LYS A 82 -2.23 -3.12 -14.98
C LYS A 82 -1.22 -3.85 -14.09
N SER A 83 -0.42 -3.09 -13.33
CA SER A 83 0.62 -3.60 -12.44
C SER A 83 0.12 -3.99 -11.03
N GLY A 84 -1.16 -3.77 -10.71
CA GLY A 84 -1.74 -4.18 -9.43
C GLY A 84 -1.06 -3.54 -8.20
N ALA A 85 -1.13 -4.20 -7.04
CA ALA A 85 -0.63 -3.65 -5.77
C ALA A 85 0.87 -3.30 -5.78
N PHE A 86 1.66 -4.03 -6.55
CA PHE A 86 3.13 -3.91 -6.57
C PHE A 86 3.66 -2.78 -7.46
N GLY A 87 2.81 -2.03 -8.16
CA GLY A 87 3.26 -0.90 -8.98
C GLY A 87 4.04 -1.34 -10.21
N ASP A 88 4.32 -0.41 -11.11
CA ASP A 88 5.01 -0.74 -12.36
C ASP A 88 6.54 -0.64 -12.16
N LEU A 89 7.24 -1.77 -12.29
CA LEU A 89 8.71 -1.83 -12.23
C LEU A 89 9.38 -1.22 -13.49
N SER A 90 8.56 -0.86 -14.48
CA SER A 90 8.99 -0.29 -15.77
C SER A 90 9.88 0.93 -15.61
N SER A 91 9.67 1.79 -14.62
CA SER A 91 10.49 3.00 -14.45
C SER A 91 11.94 2.70 -14.10
N LEU A 92 12.24 1.62 -13.36
CA LEU A 92 13.63 1.24 -13.04
C LEU A 92 14.27 0.47 -14.18
N GLN A 93 13.51 -0.39 -14.86
CA GLN A 93 13.99 -1.14 -16.01
C GLN A 93 14.33 -0.20 -17.18
N GLU A 94 13.48 0.78 -17.47
CA GLU A 94 13.71 1.80 -18.50
C GLU A 94 14.93 2.68 -18.17
N LEU A 95 15.15 3.02 -16.89
CA LEU A 95 16.34 3.77 -16.46
C LEU A 95 17.63 2.93 -16.52
N ILE A 96 17.55 1.63 -16.23
CA ILE A 96 18.69 0.71 -16.34
C ILE A 96 19.01 0.45 -17.82
N GLU A 97 18.01 0.19 -18.65
CA GLU A 97 18.17 -0.02 -20.10
C GLU A 97 18.68 1.25 -20.79
N ALA A 98 18.13 2.42 -20.47
CA ALA A 98 18.68 3.69 -20.94
C ALA A 98 20.14 3.87 -20.48
N GLY A 99 20.44 3.58 -19.21
CA GLY A 99 21.79 3.66 -18.66
C GLY A 99 22.79 2.68 -19.30
N GLU A 100 22.36 1.50 -19.74
CA GLU A 100 23.17 0.52 -20.47
C GLU A 100 23.43 0.95 -21.92
N GLU A 101 22.44 1.51 -22.61
CA GLU A 101 22.65 2.11 -23.94
C GLU A 101 23.63 3.29 -23.90
N PHE A 102 23.59 4.10 -22.82
CA PHE A 102 24.58 5.16 -22.60
C PHE A 102 26.00 4.65 -22.31
N LYS A 103 26.15 3.47 -21.68
CA LYS A 103 27.48 2.83 -21.50
C LYS A 103 28.05 2.33 -22.81
N GLU A 104 27.21 1.77 -23.68
CA GLU A 104 27.64 1.25 -24.99
C GLU A 104 27.96 2.37 -25.99
N ALA A 105 27.30 3.52 -25.87
CA ALA A 105 27.54 4.69 -26.72
C ALA A 105 28.78 5.52 -26.36
N LEU A 106 29.32 5.43 -25.14
CA LEU A 106 30.44 6.27 -24.70
C LEU A 106 31.80 5.58 -24.59
N ASP A 107 31.91 4.25 -24.60
CA ASP A 107 33.18 3.48 -24.49
C ASP A 107 34.13 3.97 -23.37
N LEU A 108 33.59 4.66 -22.37
CA LEU A 108 34.35 5.28 -21.29
C LEU A 108 34.32 4.37 -20.08
N THR A 109 35.51 4.06 -19.60
CA THR A 109 35.70 3.17 -18.46
C THR A 109 35.23 3.85 -17.18
N VAL A 110 34.79 3.06 -16.19
CA VAL A 110 34.27 3.55 -14.90
C VAL A 110 35.24 4.53 -14.22
N ASP A 111 36.54 4.36 -14.45
CA ASP A 111 37.61 5.23 -13.93
C ASP A 111 37.56 6.66 -14.51
N GLU A 112 37.10 6.86 -15.74
CA GLU A 112 37.02 8.17 -16.39
C GLU A 112 35.80 8.98 -15.91
N ILE A 113 34.70 8.31 -15.61
CA ILE A 113 33.50 8.93 -15.02
C ILE A 113 33.81 9.42 -13.60
N LEU A 114 34.51 8.61 -12.81
CA LEU A 114 34.91 8.97 -11.44
C LEU A 114 35.92 10.12 -11.40
N LYS A 115 36.74 10.28 -12.44
CA LYS A 115 37.67 11.40 -12.59
C LYS A 115 36.91 12.72 -12.81
N TYR A 116 35.93 12.73 -13.72
CA TYR A 116 35.12 13.93 -13.98
C TYR A 116 34.29 14.36 -12.77
N ALA A 117 33.76 13.42 -11.98
CA ALA A 117 32.98 13.72 -10.77
C ALA A 117 33.80 14.27 -9.59
N ARG A 118 35.14 14.18 -9.63
CA ARG A 118 36.04 14.75 -8.61
C ARG A 118 36.58 16.13 -8.96
N GLU A 119 36.44 16.55 -10.21
CA GLU A 119 36.95 17.84 -10.70
C GLU A 119 35.83 18.89 -10.91
N ALA A 120 34.56 18.53 -10.64
CA ALA A 120 33.40 19.42 -10.60
C ALA A 120 33.01 19.79 -9.16
#